data_AF-A0A3D1SGI5-F1
#
_entry.id   AF-A0A3D1SGI5-F1
#
_cell.length_a   1.000
_cell.length_b   1.000
_cell.length_c   1.000
_cell.angle_alpha   90.00
_cell.angle_beta   90.00
_cell.angle_gamma   90.00
#
_symmetry.space_group_name_H-M   'P 1'
#
loop_
_entity.id
_entity.type
_entity.pdbx_description
1 polymer ?
#
loop_
_entity_poly.entity_id
_entity_poly.type
_entity_poly.pdbx_seq_one_letter_code
_entity_poly.pdbx_strand_id
1 'polypeptide(L)'
;DFIAKDGGSIDITVNGFGKGDAAFLFGETDKNGTEVSGSDDIVPSVATAYYTKRPDGKINLYKFPKTKFMPEGEDSKQQEGSNVSYGTANLKGTYSPLLSSKADCYKRYGVDPVKD
;
A
#
# COMPACT_ATOMS: atom_id res chain seq x y z
N ASP A 1 14.32 11.05 26.31
CA ASP A 1 14.56 11.43 24.91
C ASP A 1 13.62 10.69 23.97
N PHE A 2 12.75 11.43 23.28
CA PHE A 2 11.97 10.90 22.17
C PHE A 2 12.85 11.00 20.92
N ILE A 3 13.39 9.86 20.47
CA ILE A 3 14.00 9.78 19.15
C ILE A 3 12.84 9.70 18.18
N ALA A 4 12.60 10.79 17.43
CA ALA A 4 11.73 10.74 16.27
C ALA A 4 12.32 9.69 15.32
N LYS A 5 11.67 8.53 15.22
CA LYS A 5 11.97 7.63 14.12
C LYS A 5 11.33 8.24 12.90
N ASP A 6 12.16 8.80 12.03
CA ASP A 6 11.77 9.00 10.65
C ASP A 6 11.28 7.65 10.12
N GLY A 7 10.18 7.67 9.38
CA GLY A 7 9.55 6.49 8.82
C GLY A 7 10.51 5.61 8.01
N GLY A 8 10.01 4.46 7.56
CA GLY A 8 10.70 3.65 6.56
C GLY A 8 10.03 3.75 5.19
N SER A 9 10.72 3.23 4.18
CA SER A 9 10.17 3.03 2.83
C SER A 9 9.46 1.68 2.75
N ILE A 10 8.35 1.63 2.00
CA ILE A 10 7.65 0.41 1.62
C ILE A 10 7.44 0.40 0.12
N ASP A 11 7.88 -0.68 -0.54
CA ASP A 11 7.68 -0.91 -1.96
C ASP A 11 6.68 -2.06 -2.12
N ILE A 12 5.56 -1.82 -2.82
CA ILE A 12 4.54 -2.84 -3.11
C ILE A 12 4.24 -2.92 -4.60
N THR A 13 3.90 -4.11 -5.07
CA THR A 13 3.36 -4.32 -6.43
C THR A 13 1.88 -4.65 -6.31
N VAL A 14 1.03 -3.82 -6.92
CA VAL A 14 -0.42 -4.03 -7.00
C VAL A 14 -0.75 -4.64 -8.36
N ASN A 15 -1.40 -5.80 -8.37
CA ASN A 15 -1.90 -6.43 -9.59
C ASN A 15 -3.38 -6.09 -9.77
N GLY A 16 -3.77 -5.70 -10.98
CA GLY A 16 -5.16 -5.31 -11.27
C GLY A 16 -5.50 -3.90 -10.81
N PHE A 17 -4.50 -3.02 -10.86
CA PHE A 17 -4.70 -1.59 -10.63
C PHE A 17 -5.74 -1.06 -11.62
N GLY A 18 -6.81 -0.47 -11.10
CA GLY A 18 -7.98 -0.08 -11.87
C GLY A 18 -8.63 1.20 -11.38
N LYS A 19 -9.79 1.51 -11.94
CA LYS A 19 -10.49 2.77 -11.68
C LYS A 19 -10.85 2.90 -10.19
N GLY A 20 -10.47 4.02 -9.57
CA GLY A 20 -10.70 4.34 -8.17
C GLY A 20 -9.50 4.06 -7.27
N ASP A 21 -8.52 3.26 -7.75
CA ASP A 21 -7.31 2.97 -6.97
C ASP A 21 -6.41 4.20 -6.84
N ALA A 22 -6.29 5.03 -7.90
CA ALA A 22 -5.51 6.26 -7.86
C ALA A 22 -6.13 7.29 -6.91
N ALA A 23 -7.47 7.41 -6.90
CA ALA A 23 -8.19 8.23 -5.93
C ALA A 23 -7.96 7.73 -4.48
N PHE A 24 -7.98 6.42 -4.26
CA PHE A 24 -7.76 5.83 -2.94
C PHE A 24 -6.32 5.95 -2.44
N LEU A 25 -5.33 5.81 -3.32
CA LEU A 25 -3.91 5.73 -2.96
C LEU A 25 -3.21 7.08 -3.01
N PHE A 26 -3.56 7.94 -3.97
CA PHE A 26 -2.89 9.23 -4.19
C PHE A 26 -3.80 10.43 -3.96
N GLY A 27 -5.11 10.23 -3.82
CA GLY A 27 -6.07 11.31 -3.64
C GLY A 27 -6.46 12.01 -4.94
N GLU A 28 -6.22 11.37 -6.09
CA GLU A 28 -6.57 11.94 -7.40
C GLU A 28 -8.07 12.17 -7.54
N THR A 29 -8.42 13.19 -8.32
CA THR A 29 -9.81 13.51 -8.63
C THR A 29 -10.22 12.90 -9.98
N ASP A 30 -11.35 12.19 -10.04
CA ASP A 30 -11.97 11.77 -11.31
C ASP A 30 -12.56 12.99 -12.04
N LYS A 31 -12.01 13.28 -13.22
CA LYS A 31 -12.56 14.24 -14.18
C LYS A 31 -12.95 13.49 -15.45
N ASN A 32 -14.25 13.30 -15.65
CA ASN A 32 -14.84 12.66 -16.84
C ASN A 32 -14.26 11.27 -17.16
N GLY A 33 -13.98 10.46 -16.13
CA GLY A 33 -13.42 9.12 -16.27
C GLY A 33 -11.90 9.06 -16.37
N THR A 34 -11.21 10.19 -16.23
CA THR A 34 -9.76 10.28 -16.12
C THR A 34 -9.40 10.67 -14.69
N GLU A 35 -8.56 9.90 -14.03
CA GLU A 35 -8.01 10.25 -12.72
C GLU A 35 -6.85 11.23 -12.95
N VAL A 36 -6.88 12.37 -12.26
CA VAL A 36 -5.93 13.46 -12.48
C VAL A 36 -5.37 13.92 -11.15
N SER A 37 -4.05 13.81 -11.02
CA SER A 37 -3.27 14.45 -9.96
C SER A 37 -3.23 15.97 -10.13
N GLY A 38 -3.76 16.71 -9.15
CA GLY A 38 -3.68 18.16 -9.01
C GLY A 38 -2.74 18.60 -7.88
N SER A 39 -2.31 19.86 -7.90
CA SER A 39 -1.48 20.44 -6.83
C SER A 39 -2.18 20.49 -5.47
N ASP A 40 -3.51 20.45 -5.48
CA ASP A 40 -4.36 20.53 -4.30
C ASP A 40 -4.74 19.14 -3.76
N ASP A 41 -4.34 18.06 -4.46
CA ASP A 41 -4.66 16.71 -4.04
C ASP A 41 -3.88 16.35 -2.78
N ILE A 42 -4.62 15.89 -1.77
CA ILE A 42 -4.05 15.49 -0.49
C ILE A 42 -3.84 13.98 -0.52
N VAL A 43 -2.58 13.56 -0.65
CA VAL A 43 -2.21 12.14 -0.59
C VAL A 43 -2.68 11.53 0.75
N PRO A 44 -3.62 10.58 0.72
CA PRO A 44 -4.21 10.00 1.92
C PRO A 44 -3.21 9.12 2.66
N SER A 45 -3.39 9.00 3.97
CA SER A 45 -2.72 7.95 4.75
C SER A 45 -3.58 6.71 4.76
N VAL A 46 -3.10 5.62 4.19
CA VAL A 46 -3.79 4.33 4.13
C VAL A 46 -3.12 3.31 5.04
N ALA A 47 -3.86 2.27 5.42
CA ALA A 47 -3.30 1.13 6.14
C ALA A 47 -2.77 0.09 5.14
N THR A 48 -1.50 -0.27 5.24
CA THR A 48 -0.88 -1.31 4.41
C THR A 48 -0.64 -2.56 5.24
N ALA A 49 -1.07 -3.72 4.76
CA ALA A 49 -0.81 -5.00 5.42
C ALA A 49 -0.29 -6.04 4.43
N TYR A 50 0.64 -6.86 4.87
CA TYR A 50 1.13 -8.01 4.11
C TYR A 50 1.41 -9.18 5.04
N TYR A 51 1.57 -10.38 4.46
CA TYR A 51 1.96 -11.57 5.19
C TYR A 51 3.11 -12.30 4.51
N THR A 52 3.86 -13.07 5.29
CA THR A 52 4.89 -14.00 4.79
C THR A 52 4.56 -15.41 5.22
N LYS A 53 4.68 -16.38 4.30
CA LYS A 53 4.52 -17.80 4.61
C LYS A 53 5.78 -18.33 5.28
N ARG A 54 5.59 -19.18 6.29
CA ARG A 54 6.66 -19.89 6.98
C ARG A 54 6.72 -21.35 6.50
N PRO A 55 7.87 -22.04 6.64
CA PRO A 55 8.00 -23.45 6.29
C PRO A 55 7.06 -24.38 7.08
N ASP A 56 6.65 -23.97 8.29
CA ASP A 56 5.74 -24.72 9.18
C ASP A 56 4.26 -24.56 8.81
N GLY A 57 3.94 -23.96 7.66
CA GLY A 57 2.58 -23.72 7.19
C GLY A 57 1.88 -22.52 7.85
N LYS A 58 2.52 -21.87 8.82
CA LYS A 58 1.99 -20.67 9.48
C LYS A 58 2.34 -19.40 8.72
N ILE A 59 1.73 -18.28 9.10
CA ILE A 59 2.01 -16.97 8.51
C ILE A 59 2.50 -15.95 9.55
N ASN A 60 3.30 -15.00 9.09
CA ASN A 60 3.60 -13.79 9.84
C ASN A 60 2.81 -12.64 9.20
N LEU A 61 2.13 -11.85 10.02
CA LEU A 61 1.34 -10.70 9.63
C LEU A 61 2.07 -9.41 9.98
N TYR A 62 2.06 -8.46 9.04
CA TYR A 62 2.64 -7.13 9.20
C TYR A 62 1.59 -6.09 8.81
N LYS A 63 1.40 -5.06 9.63
CA LYS A 63 0.47 -3.95 9.35
C LYS A 63 1.09 -2.61 9.69
N PHE A 64 1.12 -1.72 8.71
CA PHE A 64 1.54 -0.34 8.79
C PHE A 64 0.28 0.54 8.74
N PRO A 65 -0.10 1.17 9.86
CA PRO A 65 -1.40 1.84 9.97
C PRO A 65 -1.47 3.20 9.25
N LYS A 66 -0.31 3.79 8.94
CA LYS A 66 -0.21 5.12 8.31
C LYS A 66 0.87 5.09 7.23
N THR A 67 0.50 4.72 6.01
CA THR A 67 1.36 4.73 4.83
C THR A 67 0.83 5.77 3.84
N LYS A 68 1.72 6.58 3.27
CA LYS A 68 1.41 7.41 2.11
C LYS A 68 2.17 6.89 0.90
N PHE A 69 1.48 6.70 -0.21
CA PHE A 69 2.11 6.29 -1.47
C PHE A 69 2.31 7.50 -2.37
N MET A 70 3.46 7.57 -3.03
CA MET A 70 3.71 8.61 -4.02
C MET A 70 3.10 8.20 -5.37
N PRO A 71 2.37 9.09 -6.05
CA PRO A 71 1.99 8.89 -7.45
C PRO A 71 3.25 8.85 -8.35
N GLU A 72 3.10 8.36 -9.58
CA GLU A 72 4.14 8.29 -10.63
C GLU A 72 5.17 7.13 -10.54
N GLY A 73 4.93 6.10 -9.72
CA GLY A 73 5.73 4.84 -9.70
C GLY A 73 5.20 3.71 -10.61
N GLU A 74 4.08 3.95 -11.30
CA GLU A 74 3.28 2.91 -11.94
C GLU A 74 3.89 2.41 -13.26
N ASP A 75 4.57 1.28 -13.21
CA ASP A 75 4.98 0.54 -14.41
C ASP A 75 3.76 -0.15 -15.04
N SER A 76 3.06 0.55 -15.93
CA SER A 76 1.90 0.02 -16.66
C SER A 76 2.31 -1.04 -17.69
N LYS A 77 2.64 -2.25 -17.23
CA LYS A 77 2.69 -3.43 -18.10
C LYS A 77 1.28 -3.91 -18.37
N GLN A 78 0.68 -3.36 -19.42
CA GLN A 78 -0.60 -3.81 -19.96
C GLN A 78 -0.41 -5.17 -20.64
N GLN A 79 -0.76 -6.27 -19.95
CA GLN A 79 -0.80 -7.59 -20.58
C GLN A 79 -2.18 -7.81 -21.19
N GLU A 80 -2.31 -7.59 -22.50
CA GLU A 80 -3.53 -7.88 -23.25
C GLU A 80 -3.67 -9.40 -23.48
N GLY A 81 -4.47 -10.04 -22.62
CA GLY A 81 -4.98 -11.39 -22.84
C GLY A 81 -6.50 -11.36 -22.76
N SER A 82 -7.15 -11.41 -23.92
CA SER A 82 -8.59 -11.66 -24.13
C SER A 82 -9.51 -11.31 -22.94
N ASN A 83 -9.92 -10.04 -22.90
CA ASN A 83 -11.02 -9.42 -22.15
C ASN A 83 -10.79 -8.83 -20.75
N VAL A 84 -9.60 -8.86 -20.15
CA VAL A 84 -9.32 -8.03 -18.97
C VAL A 84 -7.92 -7.45 -19.00
N SER A 85 -7.81 -6.12 -19.07
CA SER A 85 -6.56 -5.40 -18.92
C SER A 85 -6.26 -5.28 -17.43
N TYR A 86 -5.20 -5.93 -16.95
CA TYR A 86 -4.71 -5.75 -15.59
C TYR A 86 -3.46 -4.85 -15.65
N GLY A 87 -3.57 -3.64 -15.11
CA GLY A 87 -2.40 -2.82 -14.82
C GLY A 87 -1.63 -3.42 -13.64
N THR A 88 -0.32 -3.50 -13.75
CA THR A 88 0.56 -3.68 -12.58
C THR A 88 1.01 -2.28 -12.16
N ALA A 89 1.02 -1.98 -10.86
CA ALA A 89 1.54 -0.72 -10.34
C ALA A 89 2.59 -1.00 -9.27
N ASN A 90 3.79 -0.42 -9.41
CA ASN A 90 4.85 -0.48 -8.41
C ASN A 90 4.78 0.80 -7.56
N LEU A 91 4.32 0.68 -6.33
CA LEU A 91 4.07 1.83 -5.47
C LEU A 91 5.18 1.94 -4.43
N LYS A 92 5.79 3.12 -4.34
CA LYS A 92 6.72 3.49 -3.26
C LYS A 92 5.99 4.36 -2.26
N GLY A 93 6.07 4.00 -0.99
CA GLY A 93 5.44 4.73 0.09
C GLY A 93 6.36 4.94 1.29
N THR A 94 5.97 5.90 2.12
CA THR A 94 6.59 6.15 3.43
C THR A 94 5.57 5.91 4.51
N TYR A 95 5.94 5.17 5.56
CA TYR A 95 5.07 4.97 6.73
C TYR A 95 5.48 5.84 7.90
N SER A 96 4.52 6.31 8.70
CA SER A 96 4.79 7.07 9.92
C SER A 96 4.47 6.26 11.19
N PRO A 97 5.31 6.34 12.24
CA PRO A 97 5.00 5.69 13.51
C PRO A 97 3.73 6.26 14.15
N LEU A 98 2.97 5.42 14.84
CA LEU A 98 1.84 5.88 15.64
C LEU A 98 2.37 6.61 16.87
N LEU A 99 1.98 7.89 17.01
CA LEU A 99 2.37 8.73 18.15
C LEU A 99 1.96 8.13 19.51
N SER A 100 0.83 7.41 19.55
CA SER A 100 0.27 6.84 20.78
C SER A 100 0.97 5.56 21.25
N SER A 101 1.35 4.67 20.34
CA SER A 101 1.98 3.39 20.67
C SER A 101 3.49 3.36 20.46
N LYS A 102 4.05 4.39 19.81
CA LYS A 102 5.43 4.44 19.29
C LYS A 102 5.78 3.28 18.35
N ALA A 103 4.78 2.52 17.91
CA ALA A 103 4.94 1.42 16.97
C ALA A 103 4.75 1.93 15.54
N ASP A 104 5.69 1.58 14.69
CA ASP A 104 5.67 1.80 13.24
C ASP A 104 4.96 0.68 12.49
N CYS A 105 5.01 -0.54 13.05
CA CYS A 105 4.43 -1.73 12.45
C CYS A 105 3.83 -2.63 13.53
N TYR A 106 2.58 -3.07 13.33
CA TYR A 106 2.00 -4.17 14.09
C TYR A 106 2.44 -5.49 13.47
N LYS A 107 2.98 -6.40 14.30
CA LYS A 107 3.49 -7.69 13.86
C LYS A 107 2.86 -8.81 14.68
N ARG A 108 2.38 -9.85 14.00
CA ARG A 108 1.94 -11.10 14.65
C ARG A 108 2.60 -12.27 13.94
N TYR A 109 3.35 -13.07 14.67
CA TYR A 109 4.14 -14.18 14.11
C TYR A 109 3.48 -15.53 14.37
N GLY A 110 3.64 -16.47 13.44
CA GLY A 110 3.24 -17.86 13.63
C GLY A 110 1.73 -18.07 13.76
N VAL A 111 0.95 -17.25 13.06
CA VAL A 111 -0.51 -17.30 12.98
C VAL A 111 -0.93 -18.53 12.18
N ASP A 112 -1.93 -19.27 12.67
CA ASP A 112 -2.52 -20.39 11.94
C ASP A 112 -3.60 -19.81 10.99
N PRO A 113 -3.36 -19.79 9.66
CA PRO A 113 -4.26 -19.14 8.71
C PRO A 113 -5.66 -19.80 8.62
N VAL A 114 -5.86 -20.96 9.25
CA VAL A 114 -7.15 -21.67 9.29
C VAL A 114 -7.90 -21.39 10.58
N LYS A 115 -7.20 -21.14 11.69
CA LYS A 115 -7.79 -21.03 13.03
C LYS A 115 -7.84 -19.61 13.57
N ASP A 116 -6.95 -18.74 13.12
CA ASP A 116 -6.80 -17.35 13.54
C ASP A 116 -7.28 -16.36 12.47
#